data_AF-A0A814TXA1-F1
#
_entry.id   AF-A0A814TXA1-F1
#
_cell.length_a   1.000
_cell.length_b   1.000
_cell.length_c   1.000
_cell.angle_alpha   90.00
_cell.angle_beta   90.00
_cell.angle_gamma   90.00
#
_symmetry.space_group_name_H-M   'P 1'
#
loop_
_entity.id
_entity.type
_entity.pdbx_description
1 polymer ?
#
loop_
_entity_poly.entity_id
_entity_poly.type
_entity_poly.pdbx_seq_one_letter_code
_entity_poly.pdbx_strand_id
1 'polypeptide(L)'
;MFIQNAVGKLFEKRQTPVSCQYLKIQEPDVELFPHQAYHGTSINVIRSILMDGLVMPSTVVSNGFRVCPPAGHIARGVQAFGIPDFANALFVSPSIHYCSDPVYAVTFSSGDQQMIAVLDCRIRNDAFKAFASTVPSYVAHPGDDIKAIEWRITCPAAIQITGIIFIPTIQSRAEAARLRASKLDMNPNNVA
;
A
#
# COMPACT_ATOMS: atom_id res chain seq x y z
N MET A 1 4.94 -13.52 16.44
CA MET A 1 4.06 -12.99 17.51
C MET A 1 3.50 -11.61 17.10
N PHE A 2 2.95 -11.45 15.88
CA PHE A 2 2.52 -10.15 15.33
C PHE A 2 1.00 -10.04 15.12
N ILE A 3 0.33 -11.14 14.75
CA ILE A 3 -1.11 -11.13 14.41
C ILE A 3 -2.00 -10.96 15.66
N GLN A 4 -1.58 -11.43 16.83
CA GLN A 4 -2.42 -11.39 18.05
C GLN A 4 -2.74 -9.98 18.55
N ASN A 5 -1.93 -8.96 18.23
CA ASN A 5 -2.15 -7.57 18.69
C ASN A 5 -2.95 -6.70 17.71
N ALA A 6 -3.22 -7.18 16.49
CA ALA A 6 -4.00 -6.44 15.50
C ALA A 6 -5.46 -6.93 15.38
N VAL A 7 -5.73 -8.18 15.78
CA VAL A 7 -7.08 -8.74 15.82
C VAL A 7 -7.88 -8.01 16.91
N GLY A 8 -8.78 -7.12 16.50
CA GLY A 8 -9.62 -6.32 17.39
C GLY A 8 -9.32 -4.82 17.43
N LYS A 9 -8.28 -4.34 16.75
CA LYS A 9 -8.07 -2.90 16.59
C LYS A 9 -9.14 -2.32 15.65
N LEU A 10 -9.80 -1.26 16.10
CA LEU A 10 -10.74 -0.49 15.29
C LEU A 10 -10.01 0.19 14.13
N PHE A 11 -10.62 0.20 12.95
CA PHE A 11 -10.12 0.98 11.83
C PHE A 11 -10.27 2.47 12.13
N GLU A 12 -9.19 3.23 11.97
CA GLU A 12 -9.24 4.69 11.98
C GLU A 12 -9.75 5.18 10.62
N LYS A 13 -10.60 6.22 10.61
CA LYS A 13 -10.96 6.90 9.35
C LYS A 13 -9.99 8.05 9.11
N ARG A 14 -9.36 8.08 7.94
CA ARG A 14 -8.52 9.19 7.48
C ARG A 14 -9.16 9.85 6.26
N GLN A 15 -8.93 11.16 6.09
CA GLN A 15 -9.44 11.93 4.94
C GLN A 15 -8.33 12.49 4.05
N THR A 16 -7.09 12.53 4.55
CA THR A 16 -5.94 13.14 3.88
C THR A 16 -4.76 12.16 3.89
N PRO A 17 -4.00 12.02 2.78
CA PRO A 17 -4.25 12.62 1.46
C PRO A 17 -5.42 11.96 0.70
N VAL A 18 -5.90 10.79 1.16
CA VAL A 18 -7.05 10.08 0.59
C VAL A 18 -8.03 9.70 1.69
N SER A 19 -9.32 9.60 1.34
CA SER A 19 -10.34 9.03 2.22
C SER A 19 -10.15 7.52 2.32
N CYS A 20 -9.92 7.00 3.52
CA CYS A 20 -9.60 5.59 3.71
C CYS A 20 -9.89 5.10 5.13
N GLN A 21 -9.91 3.77 5.27
CA GLN A 21 -9.82 3.09 6.55
C GLN A 21 -8.36 2.70 6.81
N TYR A 22 -7.88 2.93 8.02
CA TYR A 22 -6.51 2.66 8.41
C TYR A 22 -6.45 1.66 9.57
N LEU A 23 -5.69 0.60 9.37
CA LEU A 23 -5.35 -0.36 10.41
C LEU A 23 -3.92 -0.08 10.90
N LYS A 24 -3.80 0.46 12.12
CA LYS A 24 -2.51 0.71 12.75
C LYS A 24 -1.89 -0.58 13.29
N ILE A 25 -0.73 -0.94 12.76
CA ILE A 25 0.02 -2.13 13.21
C ILE A 25 0.88 -1.75 14.42
N GLN A 26 1.69 -0.70 14.28
CA GLN A 26 2.62 -0.24 15.31
C GLN A 26 2.85 1.27 15.22
N GLU A 27 3.43 1.85 16.27
CA GLU A 27 3.90 3.24 16.24
C GLU A 27 5.13 3.36 15.32
N PRO A 28 5.24 4.44 14.54
CA PRO A 28 6.42 4.71 13.74
C PRO A 28 7.61 5.08 14.65
N ASP A 29 8.77 4.50 14.39
CA ASP A 29 10.03 5.00 14.94
C ASP A 29 10.59 6.05 13.97
N VAL A 30 10.17 7.30 14.18
CA VAL A 30 10.50 8.41 13.27
C VAL A 30 11.95 8.87 13.38
N GLU A 31 12.67 8.49 14.44
CA GLU A 31 14.09 8.78 14.57
C GLU A 31 14.90 7.85 13.66
N LEU A 32 14.56 6.56 13.65
CA LEU A 32 15.25 5.57 12.83
C LEU A 32 14.71 5.51 11.40
N PHE A 33 13.41 5.74 11.21
CA PHE A 33 12.72 5.66 9.91
C PHE A 33 11.96 6.97 9.62
N PRO A 34 12.65 8.07 9.30
CA PRO A 34 12.03 9.39 9.21
C PRO A 34 11.10 9.55 8.00
N HIS A 35 11.33 8.82 6.91
CA HIS A 35 10.59 9.02 5.67
C HIS A 35 9.32 8.20 5.62
N GLN A 36 8.19 8.83 5.33
CA GLN A 36 6.96 8.09 5.01
C GLN A 36 6.97 7.63 3.56
N ALA A 37 6.54 6.39 3.34
CA ALA A 37 6.32 5.84 2.02
C ALA A 37 5.16 4.84 2.03
N TYR A 38 4.72 4.44 0.86
CA TYR A 38 3.60 3.55 0.63
C TYR A 38 4.03 2.39 -0.27
N HIS A 39 3.35 1.25 -0.14
CA HIS A 39 3.55 0.10 -1.03
C HIS A 39 2.20 -0.47 -1.45
N GLY A 40 1.87 -0.31 -2.72
CA GLY A 40 0.69 -0.94 -3.34
C GLY A 40 0.86 -2.45 -3.36
N THR A 41 -0.20 -3.18 -3.02
CA THR A 41 -0.13 -4.65 -3.01
C THR A 41 -1.51 -5.29 -3.20
N SER A 42 -1.56 -6.62 -3.16
CA SER A 42 -2.80 -7.39 -3.12
C SER A 42 -3.19 -7.75 -1.69
N ILE A 43 -4.49 -7.67 -1.37
CA ILE A 43 -5.02 -8.12 -0.08
C ILE A 43 -4.60 -9.57 0.26
N ASN A 44 -4.44 -10.41 -0.76
CA ASN A 44 -4.12 -11.83 -0.61
C ASN A 44 -2.72 -12.07 -0.04
N VAL A 45 -1.79 -11.13 -0.19
CA VAL A 45 -0.41 -11.27 0.29
C VAL A 45 -0.14 -10.51 1.59
N ILE A 46 -1.06 -9.65 2.04
CA ILE A 46 -0.94 -8.87 3.29
C ILE A 46 -0.57 -9.78 4.45
N ARG A 47 -1.24 -10.93 4.62
CA ARG A 47 -0.95 -11.87 5.71
C ARG A 47 0.50 -12.36 5.68
N SER A 48 1.04 -12.70 4.51
CA SER A 48 2.44 -13.10 4.38
C SER A 48 3.37 -11.95 4.69
N ILE A 49 3.09 -10.74 4.20
CA ILE A 49 3.89 -9.55 4.50
C ILE A 49 3.93 -9.24 6.00
N LEU A 50 2.81 -9.40 6.72
CA LEU A 50 2.79 -9.20 8.17
C LEU A 50 3.55 -10.27 8.96
N MET A 51 3.79 -11.44 8.37
CA MET A 51 4.52 -12.54 8.99
C MET A 51 6.01 -12.51 8.65
N ASP A 52 6.33 -12.24 7.39
CA ASP A 52 7.66 -12.36 6.79
C ASP A 52 8.34 -11.01 6.54
N GLY A 53 7.59 -9.91 6.64
CA GLY A 53 8.02 -8.58 6.19
C GLY A 53 7.89 -8.41 4.67
N LEU A 54 8.30 -7.23 4.19
CA LEU A 54 8.57 -7.05 2.76
C LEU A 54 9.93 -7.69 2.45
N VAL A 55 9.95 -8.69 1.57
CA VAL A 55 11.16 -9.47 1.26
C VAL A 55 11.63 -9.23 -0.16
N MET A 56 12.94 -9.39 -0.40
CA MET A 56 13.51 -9.26 -1.74
C MET A 56 12.91 -10.29 -2.70
N PRO A 57 12.78 -9.99 -4.00
CA PRO A 57 12.34 -10.98 -4.96
C PRO A 57 13.29 -12.18 -4.98
N SER A 58 12.76 -13.35 -5.34
CA SER A 58 13.32 -14.68 -5.20
C SER A 58 13.38 -15.23 -3.76
N THR A 59 12.99 -14.47 -2.74
CA THR A 59 12.86 -15.01 -1.37
C THR A 59 11.68 -15.99 -1.29
N VAL A 60 11.88 -17.11 -0.59
CA VAL A 60 10.80 -18.04 -0.23
C VAL A 60 10.28 -17.64 1.14
N VAL A 61 9.00 -17.28 1.22
CA VAL A 61 8.36 -16.82 2.47
C VAL A 61 7.76 -17.99 3.25
N SER A 62 7.31 -17.76 4.48
CA SER A 62 6.87 -18.81 5.43
C SER A 62 5.79 -19.76 4.89
N ASN A 63 4.98 -19.32 3.93
CA ASN A 63 3.95 -20.15 3.29
C ASN A 63 4.48 -21.00 2.11
N GLY A 64 5.80 -21.00 1.86
CA GLY A 64 6.46 -21.77 0.79
C GLY A 64 6.45 -21.09 -0.58
N PHE A 65 5.80 -19.94 -0.74
CA PHE A 65 5.78 -19.22 -2.03
C PHE A 65 7.08 -18.45 -2.25
N ARG A 66 7.57 -18.47 -3.49
CA ARG A 66 8.67 -17.62 -3.93
C ARG A 66 8.12 -16.29 -4.44
N VAL A 67 8.61 -15.18 -3.88
CA VAL A 67 8.25 -13.83 -4.34
C VAL A 67 8.89 -13.57 -5.69
N CYS A 68 8.09 -13.17 -6.68
CA CYS A 68 8.55 -12.84 -8.03
C CYS A 68 7.92 -11.51 -8.47
N PRO A 69 8.60 -10.71 -9.31
CA PRO A 69 7.95 -9.58 -9.97
C PRO A 69 6.69 -10.04 -10.72
N PRO A 70 5.58 -9.28 -10.66
CA PRO A 70 4.37 -9.64 -11.38
C PRO A 70 4.58 -9.61 -12.91
N ALA A 71 3.70 -10.29 -13.64
CA ALA A 71 3.69 -10.19 -15.10
C ALA A 71 3.50 -8.73 -15.56
N GLY A 72 4.12 -8.36 -16.68
CA GLY A 72 4.08 -6.98 -17.21
C GLY A 72 5.00 -5.98 -16.50
N HIS A 73 5.71 -6.39 -15.44
CA HIS A 73 6.74 -5.58 -14.79
C HIS A 73 8.12 -5.84 -15.40
N ILE A 74 9.08 -4.94 -15.13
CA ILE A 74 10.50 -5.17 -15.44
C ILE A 74 10.92 -6.48 -14.77
N ALA A 75 11.43 -7.43 -15.56
CA ALA A 75 11.81 -8.74 -15.06
C ALA A 75 13.15 -8.71 -14.30
N ARG A 76 13.40 -9.74 -13.49
CA ARG A 76 14.72 -9.99 -12.89
C ARG A 76 15.79 -10.16 -13.97
N GLY A 77 16.99 -9.69 -13.68
CA GLY A 77 18.14 -9.70 -14.58
C GLY A 77 18.14 -8.60 -15.64
N VAL A 78 17.04 -7.84 -15.78
CA VAL A 78 16.94 -6.75 -16.74
C VAL A 78 17.55 -5.48 -16.17
N GLN A 79 18.40 -4.82 -16.98
CA GLN A 79 18.91 -3.48 -16.66
C GLN A 79 17.88 -2.42 -17.04
N ALA A 80 17.60 -1.50 -16.12
CA ALA A 80 16.77 -0.32 -16.35
C ALA A 80 17.31 0.86 -15.55
N PHE A 81 17.17 2.08 -16.07
CA PHE A 81 17.67 3.31 -15.42
C PHE A 81 19.16 3.26 -15.04
N GLY A 82 19.97 2.55 -15.82
CA GLY A 82 21.40 2.34 -15.53
C GLY A 82 21.69 1.38 -14.36
N ILE A 83 20.68 0.71 -13.81
CA ILE A 83 20.81 -0.23 -12.70
C ILE A 83 20.71 -1.68 -13.22
N PRO A 84 21.75 -2.51 -13.03
CA PRO A 84 21.68 -3.94 -13.28
C PRO A 84 20.65 -4.62 -12.37
N ASP A 85 19.88 -5.57 -12.92
CA ASP A 85 18.81 -6.29 -12.21
C ASP A 85 17.92 -5.31 -11.41
N PHE A 86 17.35 -4.32 -12.12
CA PHE A 86 16.59 -3.22 -11.51
C PHE A 86 15.47 -3.77 -10.61
N ALA A 87 14.76 -4.79 -11.09
CA ALA A 87 13.67 -5.45 -10.40
C ALA A 87 14.09 -6.22 -9.14
N ASN A 88 15.39 -6.43 -8.87
CA ASN A 88 15.88 -7.01 -7.61
C ASN A 88 15.87 -5.98 -6.47
N ALA A 89 14.70 -5.50 -6.12
CA ALA A 89 14.48 -4.51 -5.08
C ALA A 89 13.05 -4.57 -4.56
N LEU A 90 12.84 -3.88 -3.45
CA LEU A 90 11.54 -3.46 -2.96
C LEU A 90 11.24 -2.07 -3.53
N PHE A 91 10.00 -1.85 -3.94
CA PHE A 91 9.55 -0.58 -4.50
C PHE A 91 8.50 0.03 -3.58
N VAL A 92 8.74 1.27 -3.16
CA VAL A 92 7.80 2.08 -2.39
C VAL A 92 7.69 3.47 -3.02
N SER A 93 6.76 4.30 -2.58
CA SER A 93 6.62 5.67 -3.06
C SER A 93 6.23 6.62 -1.93
N PRO A 94 6.67 7.89 -1.93
CA PRO A 94 6.12 8.90 -1.03
C PRO A 94 4.67 9.26 -1.40
N SER A 95 4.19 8.85 -2.59
CA SER A 95 2.83 9.13 -3.06
C SER A 95 1.92 7.92 -2.86
N ILE A 96 0.87 8.11 -2.05
CA ILE A 96 -0.17 7.08 -1.92
C ILE A 96 -0.94 6.90 -3.22
N HIS A 97 -1.09 7.96 -4.01
CA HIS A 97 -1.81 7.93 -5.29
C HIS A 97 -1.06 7.08 -6.30
N TYR A 98 0.26 7.25 -6.40
CA TYR A 98 1.11 6.40 -7.23
C TYR A 98 1.03 4.94 -6.81
N CYS A 99 1.16 4.64 -5.51
CA CYS A 99 1.01 3.28 -5.00
C CYS A 99 -0.41 2.70 -5.12
N SER A 100 -1.42 3.53 -5.38
CA SER A 100 -2.80 3.11 -5.59
C SER A 100 -3.12 2.82 -7.04
N ASP A 101 -2.18 3.06 -7.97
CA ASP A 101 -2.37 2.74 -9.38
C ASP A 101 -2.64 1.23 -9.57
N PRO A 102 -3.55 0.84 -10.49
CA PRO A 102 -3.87 -0.57 -10.75
C PRO A 102 -2.67 -1.46 -11.13
N VAL A 103 -1.55 -0.88 -11.59
CA VAL A 103 -0.30 -1.62 -11.82
C VAL A 103 0.29 -2.16 -10.51
N TYR A 104 0.10 -1.46 -9.39
CA TYR A 104 0.71 -1.80 -8.10
C TYR A 104 -0.30 -2.33 -7.05
N ALA A 105 -1.53 -1.83 -7.05
CA ALA A 105 -2.54 -2.20 -6.06
C ALA A 105 -3.71 -2.96 -6.70
N VAL A 106 -4.03 -4.13 -6.13
CA VAL A 106 -5.08 -5.00 -6.66
C VAL A 106 -6.39 -4.75 -5.91
N THR A 107 -7.47 -4.52 -6.66
CA THR A 107 -8.81 -4.34 -6.10
C THR A 107 -9.34 -5.65 -5.50
N PHE A 108 -10.10 -5.53 -4.41
CA PHE A 108 -10.82 -6.64 -3.79
C PHE A 108 -12.17 -6.18 -3.27
N SER A 109 -13.10 -7.12 -3.13
CA SER A 109 -14.45 -6.86 -2.65
C SER A 109 -14.57 -7.12 -1.14
N SER A 110 -15.32 -6.25 -0.46
CA SER A 110 -15.75 -6.46 0.94
C SER A 110 -17.20 -6.02 1.07
N GLY A 111 -18.12 -6.97 1.16
CA GLY A 111 -19.56 -6.67 1.07
C GLY A 111 -19.91 -6.03 -0.28
N ASP A 112 -20.56 -4.86 -0.25
CA ASP A 112 -20.93 -4.07 -1.44
C ASP A 112 -19.89 -3.01 -1.81
N GLN A 113 -18.69 -3.05 -1.21
CA GLN A 113 -17.58 -2.15 -1.50
C GLN A 113 -16.51 -2.82 -2.37
N GLN A 114 -15.83 -2.01 -3.18
CA GLN A 114 -14.53 -2.38 -3.74
C GLN A 114 -13.45 -1.49 -3.15
N MET A 115 -12.34 -2.10 -2.78
CA MET A 115 -11.23 -1.42 -2.11
C MET A 115 -9.90 -1.89 -2.69
N ILE A 116 -8.85 -1.12 -2.44
CA ILE A 116 -7.46 -1.53 -2.61
C ILE A 116 -6.74 -1.48 -1.26
N ALA A 117 -5.69 -2.28 -1.12
CA ALA A 117 -4.84 -2.29 0.06
C ALA A 117 -3.46 -1.69 -0.25
N VAL A 118 -3.04 -0.73 0.56
CA VAL A 118 -1.73 -0.09 0.47
C VAL A 118 -1.07 -0.16 1.84
N LEU A 119 0.20 -0.58 1.91
CA LEU A 119 0.94 -0.55 3.16
C LEU A 119 1.39 0.89 3.46
N ASP A 120 1.26 1.30 4.71
CA ASP A 120 1.88 2.51 5.25
C ASP A 120 3.24 2.11 5.84
N CYS A 121 4.30 2.71 5.32
CA CYS A 121 5.67 2.33 5.62
C CYS A 121 6.49 3.55 6.08
N ARG A 122 7.52 3.27 6.88
CA ARG A 122 8.57 4.22 7.23
C ARG A 122 9.92 3.70 6.78
N ILE A 123 10.74 4.57 6.19
CA ILE A 123 12.01 4.21 5.55
C ILE A 123 13.16 4.90 6.26
N ARG A 124 14.22 4.14 6.56
CA ARG A 124 15.48 4.67 7.11
C ARG A 124 16.15 5.58 6.09
N ASN A 125 16.83 6.64 6.55
CA ASN A 125 17.45 7.68 5.74
C ASN A 125 18.12 7.18 4.44
N ASP A 126 19.38 6.88 4.40
CA ASP A 126 20.15 6.42 3.23
C ASP A 126 19.72 5.11 2.51
N ALA A 127 18.52 4.57 2.76
CA ALA A 127 18.15 3.22 2.34
C ALA A 127 17.46 3.11 0.97
N PHE A 128 17.19 4.22 0.30
CA PHE A 128 16.49 4.23 -0.98
C PHE A 128 17.19 5.07 -2.03
N LYS A 129 16.92 4.75 -3.30
CA LYS A 129 17.20 5.60 -4.45
C LYS A 129 15.90 5.96 -5.14
N ALA A 130 15.71 7.23 -5.42
CA ALA A 130 14.52 7.72 -6.10
C ALA A 130 14.71 7.71 -7.63
N PHE A 131 13.65 7.34 -8.34
CA PHE A 131 13.57 7.27 -9.79
C PHE A 131 12.30 7.95 -10.28
N ALA A 132 12.30 8.29 -11.57
CA ALA A 132 11.11 8.79 -12.24
C ALA A 132 10.01 7.71 -12.30
N SER A 133 8.76 8.14 -12.47
CA SER A 133 7.62 7.25 -12.69
C SER A 133 7.92 6.22 -13.77
N THR A 134 7.69 4.94 -13.44
CA THR A 134 7.73 3.84 -14.41
C THR A 134 6.36 3.54 -15.01
N VAL A 135 5.30 4.16 -14.47
CA VAL A 135 3.93 4.06 -15.00
C VAL A 135 3.73 5.13 -16.09
N PRO A 136 3.62 4.75 -17.38
CA PRO A 136 3.60 5.72 -18.47
C PRO A 136 2.36 6.64 -18.50
N SER A 137 1.23 6.15 -17.98
CA SER A 137 -0.05 6.85 -17.96
C SER A 137 -0.34 7.56 -16.63
N TYR A 138 0.63 7.63 -15.72
CA TYR A 138 0.41 8.23 -14.41
C TYR A 138 0.22 9.75 -14.51
N VAL A 139 -0.87 10.24 -13.94
CA VAL A 139 -1.15 11.67 -13.80
C VAL A 139 -0.80 12.09 -12.38
N ALA A 140 0.13 13.03 -12.26
CA ALA A 140 0.63 13.48 -10.95
C ALA A 140 -0.47 14.14 -10.12
N HIS A 141 -0.53 13.79 -8.84
CA HIS A 141 -1.39 14.44 -7.86
C HIS A 141 -0.64 15.59 -7.15
N PRO A 142 -1.35 16.51 -6.47
CA PRO A 142 -0.70 17.56 -5.69
C PRO A 142 0.31 16.98 -4.69
N GLY A 143 1.56 17.45 -4.78
CA GLY A 143 2.67 17.00 -3.93
C GLY A 143 3.53 15.89 -4.53
N ASP A 144 3.13 15.30 -5.66
CA ASP A 144 3.93 14.30 -6.35
C ASP A 144 5.10 14.94 -7.11
N ASP A 145 6.31 14.36 -6.95
CA ASP A 145 7.45 14.62 -7.83
C ASP A 145 7.65 13.43 -8.77
N ILE A 146 7.11 13.51 -9.99
CA ILE A 146 7.19 12.44 -10.99
C ILE A 146 8.63 12.04 -11.37
N LYS A 147 9.64 12.86 -11.08
CA LYS A 147 11.05 12.56 -11.36
C LYS A 147 11.71 11.77 -10.22
N ALA A 148 11.06 11.67 -9.07
CA ALA A 148 11.57 11.04 -7.85
C ALA A 148 10.49 10.24 -7.07
N ILE A 149 9.41 9.84 -7.75
CA ILE A 149 8.23 9.21 -7.13
C ILE A 149 8.43 7.73 -6.83
N GLU A 150 9.36 7.03 -7.50
CA GLU A 150 9.58 5.61 -7.31
C GLU A 150 10.84 5.37 -6.49
N TRP A 151 10.70 4.83 -5.28
CA TRP A 151 11.80 4.59 -4.36
C TRP A 151 12.18 3.12 -4.37
N ARG A 152 13.39 2.84 -4.84
CA ARG A 152 13.99 1.51 -4.90
C ARG A 152 14.82 1.24 -3.65
N ILE A 153 14.52 0.16 -2.94
CA ILE A 153 15.16 -0.24 -1.68
C ILE A 153 15.73 -1.65 -1.83
N THR A 154 16.99 -1.86 -1.44
CA THR A 154 17.65 -3.19 -1.51
C THR A 154 17.89 -3.83 -0.15
N CYS A 155 17.52 -3.16 0.94
CA CYS A 155 17.65 -3.66 2.30
C CYS A 155 16.26 -3.73 2.96
N PRO A 156 15.63 -4.90 3.02
CA PRO A 156 14.34 -5.09 3.69
C PRO A 156 14.25 -4.52 5.11
N ALA A 157 15.32 -4.67 5.90
CA ALA A 157 15.39 -4.19 7.27
C ALA A 157 15.35 -2.65 7.41
N ALA A 158 15.47 -1.93 6.30
CA ALA A 158 15.34 -0.48 6.27
C ALA A 158 13.89 0.01 6.07
N ILE A 159 12.91 -0.92 6.05
CA ILE A 159 11.48 -0.63 5.94
C ILE A 159 10.78 -1.08 7.23
N GLN A 160 10.09 -0.14 7.87
CA GLN A 160 9.16 -0.41 8.96
C GLN A 160 7.73 -0.30 8.43
N ILE A 161 6.96 -1.38 8.45
CA ILE A 161 5.53 -1.34 8.13
C ILE A 161 4.78 -0.85 9.37
N THR A 162 4.07 0.26 9.27
CA THR A 162 3.38 0.91 10.41
C THR A 162 1.88 0.66 10.39
N GLY A 163 1.30 0.43 9.22
CA GLY A 163 -0.12 0.15 9.07
C GLY A 163 -0.52 -0.32 7.67
N ILE A 164 -1.82 -0.55 7.52
CA ILE A 164 -2.45 -0.87 6.24
C ILE A 164 -3.56 0.14 5.99
N ILE A 165 -3.59 0.68 4.79
CA ILE A 165 -4.58 1.63 4.30
C ILE A 165 -5.50 0.91 3.32
N PHE A 166 -6.80 0.98 3.57
CA PHE A 166 -7.85 0.46 2.71
C PHE A 166 -8.57 1.63 2.05
N ILE A 167 -8.35 1.80 0.75
CA ILE A 167 -8.91 2.91 -0.03
C ILE A 167 -10.11 2.38 -0.82
N PRO A 168 -11.32 2.90 -0.61
CA PRO A 168 -12.48 2.51 -1.41
C PRO A 168 -12.35 3.04 -2.83
N THR A 169 -12.46 2.14 -3.81
CA THR A 169 -12.59 2.48 -5.24
C THR A 169 -14.06 2.50 -5.67
N ILE A 170 -14.92 1.74 -4.98
CA ILE A 170 -16.37 1.83 -5.08
C ILE A 170 -16.94 1.90 -3.65
N GLN A 171 -17.65 2.99 -3.35
CA GLN A 171 -18.30 3.17 -2.05
C GLN A 171 -19.56 2.32 -1.91
N SER A 172 -19.86 1.89 -0.67
CA SER A 172 -21.07 1.14 -0.34
C SER A 172 -22.32 1.94 -0.70
N ARG A 173 -23.22 1.33 -1.47
CA ARG A 173 -24.51 1.93 -1.80
C ARG A 173 -25.40 1.97 -0.55
N ALA A 174 -25.36 0.92 0.26
CA ALA A 174 -26.14 0.83 1.49
C ALA A 174 -25.69 1.87 2.53
N GLU A 175 -24.39 2.04 2.72
CA GLU A 175 -23.85 3.04 3.66
C GLU A 175 -24.13 4.47 3.17
N ALA A 176 -24.00 4.73 1.87
CA ALA A 176 -24.37 6.02 1.29
C ALA A 176 -25.86 6.32 1.43
N ALA A 177 -26.73 5.31 1.26
CA ALA A 177 -28.17 5.43 1.47
C ALA A 177 -28.51 5.72 2.93
N ARG A 178 -27.89 5.00 3.88
CA ARG A 178 -28.04 5.25 5.33
C ARG A 178 -27.58 6.65 5.74
N LEU A 179 -26.44 7.11 5.23
CA LEU A 179 -25.92 8.47 5.48
C LEU A 179 -26.84 9.55 4.92
N ARG A 180 -27.46 9.32 3.76
CA ARG A 180 -28.47 10.24 3.21
C ARG A 180 -29.73 10.24 4.06
N ALA A 181 -30.22 9.07 4.45
CA ALA A 181 -31.39 8.92 5.31
C ALA A 181 -31.19 9.62 6.66
N SER A 182 -30.04 9.44 7.30
CA SER A 182 -29.71 10.10 8.57
C SER A 182 -29.60 11.62 8.46
N LYS A 183 -29.21 12.15 7.29
CA LYS A 183 -29.19 13.60 7.03
C LYS A 183 -30.58 14.19 6.75
N LEU A 184 -31.56 13.33 6.45
CA LEU A 184 -32.95 13.69 6.12
C LEU A 184 -33.92 13.32 7.25
N ASP A 185 -33.42 13.01 8.46
CA ASP A 185 -34.18 12.48 9.60
C ASP A 185 -35.06 11.25 9.28
N MET A 186 -34.69 10.50 8.24
CA MET A 186 -35.34 9.24 7.87
C MET A 186 -34.69 8.08 8.59
N ASN A 187 -35.48 7.07 8.99
CA ASN A 187 -34.94 5.86 9.62
C ASN A 187 -33.99 5.12 8.65
N PRO A 188 -32.68 5.04 8.95
CA PRO A 188 -31.70 4.46 8.04
C PRO A 188 -31.88 2.95 7.83
N ASN A 189 -32.67 2.26 8.66
CA ASN A 189 -32.97 0.84 8.51
C ASN A 189 -34.06 0.55 7.45
N ASN A 190 -34.75 1.58 6.92
CA ASN A 190 -35.81 1.42 5.93
C ASN A 190 -35.34 1.56 4.47
N VAL A 191 -34.03 1.66 4.23
CA VAL A 191 -33.45 2.01 2.91
C VAL A 191 -32.60 0.88 2.30
N ALA A 192 -32.89 -0.37 2.67
CA ALA A 192 -32.23 -1.56 2.12
C ALA A 192 -32.99 -2.12 0.91
#